data_AF-A0AAV7Q2R5-F1
#
_entry.id   AF-A0AAV7Q2R5-F1
#
_cell.length_a   1.000
_cell.length_b   1.000
_cell.length_c   1.000
_cell.angle_alpha   90.00
_cell.angle_beta   90.00
_cell.angle_gamma   90.00
#
_symmetry.space_group_name_H-M   'P 1'
#
loop_
_entity.id
_entity.type
_entity.pdbx_description
1 polymer ?
#
loop_
_entity_poly.entity_id
_entity_poly.type
_entity_poly.pdbx_seq_one_letter_code
_entity_poly.pdbx_strand_id
1 'polypeptide(L)'
;MDSRDKARGGKAFGQLKAKQEEELDALNKVFMDDAKYNTDEDLEEKLQLFKKKFMDFDLNDNGDIDMMGLKRMLEKLGAPKTHLELKKMITEVTGGASDTISYQDFVRMMLGKRSAILKIILMYEEKAREQDEKPAGPPPKKVISDLP
;
A
#
# COMPACT_ATOMS: atom_id res chain seq x y z
N MET A 1 13.76 -27.45 -6.03
CA MET A 1 13.07 -27.52 -4.72
C MET A 1 12.43 -26.18 -4.48
N ASP A 2 11.21 -26.00 -4.95
CA ASP A 2 10.47 -24.74 -4.79
C ASP A 2 9.47 -24.93 -3.65
N SER A 3 9.82 -24.42 -2.47
CA SER A 3 9.01 -24.60 -1.26
C SER A 3 8.02 -23.45 -1.13
N ARG A 4 6.80 -23.76 -1.59
CA ARG A 4 5.53 -23.42 -0.93
C ARG A 4 5.30 -21.93 -0.65
N ASP A 5 4.49 -21.33 -1.50
CA ASP A 5 3.39 -20.47 -1.08
C ASP A 5 2.60 -21.16 0.05
N LYS A 6 2.96 -20.85 1.30
CA LYS A 6 2.14 -21.21 2.46
C LYS A 6 0.93 -20.28 2.46
N ALA A 7 -0.21 -20.82 2.03
CA ALA A 7 -1.52 -20.26 2.29
C ALA A 7 -1.62 -19.86 3.78
N ARG A 8 -1.58 -18.55 4.03
CA ARG A 8 -1.72 -17.94 5.37
C ARG A 8 -3.18 -17.94 5.85
N GLY A 9 -4.07 -18.73 5.25
CA GLY A 9 -5.53 -18.66 5.45
C GLY A 9 -6.07 -19.46 6.63
N GLY A 10 -5.53 -19.27 7.84
CA GLY A 10 -6.05 -19.91 9.07
C GLY A 10 -6.93 -18.97 9.91
N LYS A 11 -7.80 -19.51 10.77
CA LYS A 11 -8.68 -18.72 11.68
C LYS A 11 -7.91 -17.68 12.51
N ALA A 12 -6.72 -18.05 13.00
CA ALA A 12 -5.87 -17.14 13.78
C ALA A 12 -5.32 -15.98 12.94
N PHE A 13 -4.94 -16.22 11.69
CA PHE A 13 -4.46 -15.17 10.78
C PHE A 13 -5.58 -14.18 10.43
N GLY A 14 -6.80 -14.68 10.18
CA GLY A 14 -7.96 -13.82 9.96
C GLY A 14 -8.29 -12.94 11.17
N GLN A 15 -8.21 -13.49 12.39
CA GLN A 15 -8.39 -12.72 13.63
C GLN A 15 -7.31 -11.65 13.81
N LEU A 16 -6.06 -11.96 13.48
CA LEU A 16 -4.94 -11.01 13.56
C LEU A 16 -5.15 -9.84 12.59
N LYS A 17 -5.55 -10.12 11.35
CA LYS A 17 -5.84 -9.08 10.36
C LYS A 17 -7.06 -8.23 10.72
N ALA A 18 -8.11 -8.82 11.29
CA ALA A 18 -9.26 -8.07 11.79
C ALA A 18 -8.88 -7.14 12.95
N LYS A 19 -8.04 -7.61 13.88
CA LYS A 19 -7.53 -6.77 14.98
C LYS A 19 -6.69 -5.61 14.47
N GLN A 20 -5.81 -5.89 13.51
CA GLN A 20 -5.02 -4.85 12.86
C GLN A 20 -5.94 -3.81 12.19
N GLU A 21 -6.95 -4.25 11.45
CA GLU A 21 -7.89 -3.35 10.79
C GLU A 21 -8.60 -2.41 11.79
N GLU A 22 -9.05 -2.94 12.92
CA GLU A 22 -9.68 -2.15 13.99
C GLU A 22 -8.73 -1.10 14.58
N GLU A 23 -7.46 -1.45 14.78
CA GLU A 23 -6.42 -0.52 15.24
C GLU A 23 -6.17 0.60 14.22
N LEU A 24 -6.13 0.28 12.92
CA LEU A 24 -5.97 1.27 11.87
C LEU A 24 -7.20 2.19 11.73
N ASP A 25 -8.41 1.66 11.94
CA ASP A 25 -9.64 2.46 11.98
C ASP A 25 -9.66 3.42 13.18
N ALA A 26 -9.16 2.99 14.34
CA ALA A 26 -9.00 3.89 15.49
C ALA A 26 -8.00 5.01 15.19
N LEU A 27 -6.89 4.71 14.51
CA LEU A 27 -5.93 5.72 14.07
C LEU A 27 -6.51 6.67 13.03
N ASN A 28 -7.33 6.18 12.09
CA ASN A 28 -8.02 7.02 11.11
C ASN A 28 -8.92 8.05 11.77
N LYS A 29 -9.66 7.67 12.83
CA LYS A 29 -10.49 8.62 13.60
C LYS A 29 -9.68 9.77 14.18
N VAL A 30 -8.47 9.49 14.68
CA VAL A 30 -7.56 10.54 15.17
C VAL A 30 -7.19 11.54 14.06
N PHE A 31 -6.95 11.07 12.84
CA PHE A 31 -6.69 11.95 11.70
C PHE A 31 -7.95 12.72 11.24
N MET A 32 -9.14 12.14 11.37
CA MET A 32 -10.42 12.81 11.07
C MET A 32 -10.71 13.97 12.05
N ASP A 33 -10.35 13.80 13.32
CA ASP A 33 -10.57 14.82 14.36
C ASP A 33 -9.47 15.90 14.39
N ASP A 34 -8.34 15.68 13.72
CA ASP A 34 -7.22 16.63 13.67
C ASP A 34 -7.56 17.82 12.74
N ALA A 35 -7.61 19.02 13.33
CA ALA A 35 -7.87 20.29 12.65
C ALA A 35 -6.93 20.58 11.47
N LYS A 36 -5.78 19.92 11.40
CA LYS A 36 -4.84 20.03 10.29
C LYS A 36 -5.34 19.33 9.02
N TYR A 37 -6.13 18.27 9.16
CA TYR A 37 -6.53 17.40 8.05
C TYR A 37 -8.03 17.45 7.76
N ASN A 38 -8.86 17.73 8.78
CA ASN A 38 -10.33 17.68 8.69
C ASN A 38 -11.00 18.67 7.72
N THR A 39 -10.22 19.55 7.08
CA THR A 39 -10.70 20.47 6.05
C THR A 39 -10.78 19.83 4.66
N ASP A 40 -10.21 18.64 4.48
CA ASP A 40 -10.25 17.90 3.21
C ASP A 40 -11.55 17.07 3.15
N GLU A 41 -12.45 17.41 2.23
CA GLU A 41 -13.77 16.78 2.09
C GLU A 41 -13.68 15.27 1.79
N ASP A 42 -12.60 14.84 1.12
CA ASP A 42 -12.37 13.44 0.75
C ASP A 42 -11.48 12.70 1.77
N LEU A 43 -11.22 13.28 2.95
CA LEU A 43 -10.28 12.72 3.93
C LEU A 43 -10.64 11.29 4.31
N GLU A 44 -11.91 11.02 4.58
CA GLU A 44 -12.35 9.69 5.00
C GLU A 44 -12.07 8.62 3.92
N GLU A 45 -12.41 8.91 2.67
CA GLU A 45 -12.15 8.02 1.55
C GLU A 45 -10.64 7.79 1.35
N LYS A 46 -9.84 8.86 1.45
CA LYS A 46 -8.38 8.78 1.39
C LYS A 46 -7.80 7.90 2.51
N LEU A 47 -8.27 8.08 3.75
CA LEU A 47 -7.82 7.28 4.90
C LEU A 47 -8.20 5.80 4.75
N GLN A 48 -9.38 5.48 4.21
CA GLN A 48 -9.76 4.10 3.91
C GLN A 48 -8.87 3.49 2.82
N LEU A 49 -8.54 4.25 1.78
CA LEU A 49 -7.61 3.84 0.73
C LEU A 49 -6.19 3.58 1.29
N PHE A 50 -5.69 4.50 2.13
CA PHE A 50 -4.37 4.36 2.77
C PHE A 50 -4.32 3.17 3.71
N LYS A 51 -5.38 2.94 4.50
CA LYS A 51 -5.53 1.74 5.35
C LYS A 51 -5.39 0.47 4.51
N LYS A 52 -6.15 0.36 3.43
CA LYS A 52 -6.13 -0.81 2.54
C LYS A 52 -4.73 -1.05 1.95
N LYS A 53 -4.09 0.01 1.45
CA LYS A 53 -2.72 -0.07 0.92
C LYS A 53 -1.72 -0.51 1.99
N PHE A 54 -1.80 0.06 3.19
CA PHE A 54 -0.91 -0.29 4.28
C PHE A 54 -1.08 -1.75 4.74
N MET A 55 -2.31 -2.25 4.82
CA MET A 55 -2.60 -3.66 5.14
C MET A 55 -2.06 -4.64 4.08
N ASP A 56 -1.98 -4.22 2.81
CA ASP A 56 -1.33 -5.00 1.75
C ASP A 56 0.20 -5.04 1.91
N PHE A 57 0.79 -4.11 2.66
CA PHE A 57 2.24 -3.92 2.82
C PHE A 57 2.80 -4.50 4.13
N ASP A 58 2.05 -4.45 5.22
CA ASP A 58 2.41 -5.09 6.50
C ASP A 58 2.23 -6.61 6.42
N LEU A 59 3.25 -7.26 5.84
CA LEU A 59 3.31 -8.69 5.61
C LEU A 59 3.86 -9.46 6.81
N ASN A 60 4.48 -8.82 7.79
CA ASN A 60 5.04 -9.45 8.97
C ASN A 60 4.11 -9.38 10.19
N ASP A 61 2.96 -8.70 10.06
CA ASP A 61 1.92 -8.57 11.08
C ASP A 61 2.43 -7.88 12.37
N ASN A 62 3.43 -7.00 12.20
CA ASN A 62 4.07 -6.29 13.30
C ASN A 62 3.49 -4.89 13.51
N GLY A 63 2.56 -4.45 12.66
CA GLY A 63 1.93 -3.12 12.70
C GLY A 63 2.71 -2.03 11.95
N ASP A 64 3.95 -2.32 11.53
CA ASP A 64 4.85 -1.39 10.84
C ASP A 64 5.42 -1.99 9.56
N ILE A 65 5.70 -1.15 8.57
CA ILE A 65 6.42 -1.55 7.35
C ILE A 65 7.92 -1.50 7.65
N ASP A 66 8.51 -2.68 7.80
CA ASP A 66 9.96 -2.83 7.87
C ASP A 66 10.61 -2.79 6.47
N MET A 67 11.94 -2.80 6.45
CA MET A 67 12.70 -2.77 5.21
C MET A 67 12.42 -3.96 4.28
N MET A 68 12.08 -5.13 4.81
CA MET A 68 11.74 -6.29 3.99
C MET A 68 10.33 -6.16 3.40
N GLY A 69 9.37 -5.65 4.17
CA GLY A 69 8.02 -5.31 3.72
C GLY A 69 8.08 -4.27 2.59
N LEU A 70 8.83 -3.19 2.80
CA LEU A 70 9.05 -2.16 1.78
C LEU A 70 9.68 -2.73 0.50
N LYS A 71 10.71 -3.57 0.64
CA LYS A 71 11.35 -4.23 -0.52
C LYS A 71 10.36 -5.06 -1.32
N ARG A 72 9.63 -5.96 -0.66
CA ARG A 72 8.66 -6.86 -1.31
C ARG A 72 7.55 -6.08 -2.00
N MET A 73 7.08 -5.01 -1.37
CA MET A 73 6.09 -4.12 -1.96
C MET A 73 6.61 -3.50 -3.25
N LEU A 74 7.80 -2.90 -3.22
CA LEU A 74 8.37 -2.23 -4.40
C LEU A 74 8.68 -3.21 -5.54
N GLU A 75 9.08 -4.44 -5.23
CA GLU A 75 9.21 -5.52 -6.21
C GLU A 75 7.85 -5.88 -6.85
N LYS A 76 6.79 -5.98 -6.05
CA LYS A 76 5.41 -6.23 -6.54
C LYS A 76 4.89 -5.10 -7.43
N LEU A 77 5.31 -3.86 -7.15
CA LEU A 77 4.98 -2.67 -7.94
C LEU A 77 5.87 -2.51 -9.19
N GLY A 78 6.79 -3.44 -9.46
CA GLY A 78 7.70 -3.35 -10.61
C GLY A 78 8.76 -2.25 -10.48
N ALA A 79 9.00 -1.73 -9.27
CA ALA A 79 9.93 -0.66 -8.98
C ALA A 79 11.02 -1.11 -7.99
N PRO A 80 11.82 -2.16 -8.30
CA PRO A 80 12.80 -2.70 -7.36
C PRO A 80 13.82 -1.63 -6.96
N LYS A 81 14.22 -1.64 -5.69
CA LYS A 81 15.14 -0.67 -5.09
C LYS A 81 16.31 -1.36 -4.41
N THR A 82 17.46 -0.69 -4.42
CA THR A 82 18.64 -1.12 -3.66
C THR A 82 18.42 -0.96 -2.16
N HIS A 83 19.18 -1.69 -1.35
CA HIS A 83 19.12 -1.58 0.11
C HIS A 83 19.34 -0.13 0.60
N LEU A 84 20.25 0.61 -0.03
CA LEU A 84 20.52 2.00 0.31
C LEU A 84 19.33 2.92 -0.02
N GLU A 85 18.67 2.72 -1.16
CA GLU A 85 17.46 3.47 -1.51
C GLU A 85 16.31 3.18 -0.56
N LEU A 86 16.10 1.91 -0.20
CA LEU A 86 15.07 1.51 0.76
C LEU A 86 15.28 2.21 2.11
N LYS A 87 16.52 2.20 2.62
CA LYS A 87 16.86 2.88 3.88
C LYS A 87 16.57 4.38 3.81
N LYS A 88 16.96 5.03 2.70
CA LYS A 88 16.67 6.46 2.48
C LYS A 88 15.18 6.75 2.44
N MET A 89 14.38 5.90 1.80
CA MET A 89 12.93 6.05 1.73
C MET A 89 12.29 5.94 3.12
N ILE A 90 12.73 5.00 3.95
CA ILE A 90 12.26 4.89 5.34
C ILE A 90 12.61 6.15 6.13
N THR A 91 13.87 6.57 6.09
CA THR A 91 14.33 7.78 6.78
C THR A 91 13.59 9.03 6.33
N GLU A 92 13.29 9.16 5.03
CA GLU A 92 12.52 10.28 4.48
C GLU A 92 11.10 10.35 5.08
N VAL A 93 10.46 9.19 5.26
CA VAL A 93 9.09 9.10 5.79
C VAL A 93 9.04 9.28 7.30
N THR A 94 9.96 8.67 8.04
CA THR A 94 10.01 8.73 9.52
C THR A 94 10.69 9.99 10.04
N GLY A 95 11.32 10.79 9.17
CA GLY A 95 12.21 11.88 9.59
C GLY A 95 13.46 11.40 10.34
N GLY A 96 13.82 10.12 10.18
CA GLY A 96 14.95 9.50 10.87
C GLY A 96 14.68 9.09 12.33
N ALA A 97 13.43 9.15 12.78
CA ALA A 97 13.06 8.73 14.15
C ALA A 97 12.92 7.21 14.30
N SER A 98 12.72 6.48 13.19
CA SER A 98 12.53 5.02 13.17
C SER A 98 13.14 4.40 11.91
N ASP A 99 13.54 3.13 12.05
CA ASP A 99 13.97 2.24 10.96
C ASP A 99 12.80 1.45 10.33
N THR A 100 11.58 1.68 10.82
CA THR A 100 10.31 1.15 10.29
C THR A 100 9.32 2.29 10.06
N ILE A 101 8.40 2.12 9.11
CA ILE A 101 7.35 3.10 8.82
C ILE A 101 6.08 2.66 9.56
N SER A 102 5.65 3.43 10.55
CA SER A 102 4.36 3.24 11.20
C SER A 102 3.20 3.68 10.30
N TYR A 103 1.99 3.23 10.60
CA TYR A 103 0.80 3.69 9.87
C TYR A 103 0.63 5.22 9.93
N GLN A 104 0.93 5.83 11.09
CA GLN A 104 0.86 7.28 11.23
C GLN A 104 1.87 8.01 10.33
N ASP A 105 3.10 7.49 10.21
CA ASP A 105 4.10 8.04 9.29
C ASP A 105 3.64 7.93 7.84
N PHE A 106 3.06 6.79 7.48
CA PHE A 106 2.52 6.54 6.15
C PHE A 106 1.40 7.53 5.81
N VAL A 107 0.40 7.71 6.68
CA VAL A 107 -0.70 8.67 6.47
C VAL A 107 -0.17 10.10 6.40
N ARG A 108 0.76 10.48 7.29
CA ARG A 108 1.39 11.81 7.26
C ARG A 108 2.15 12.07 5.96
N MET A 109 2.82 11.06 5.41
CA MET A 109 3.46 11.14 4.09
C MET A 109 2.41 11.33 2.99
N MET A 110 1.34 10.53 2.99
CA MET A 110 0.32 10.57 1.93
C MET A 110 -0.49 11.87 1.92
N LEU A 111 -0.86 12.41 3.09
CA LEU A 111 -1.56 13.70 3.22
C LEU A 111 -0.62 14.92 3.15
N GLY A 112 0.67 14.73 3.42
CA GLY A 112 1.63 15.82 3.49
C GLY A 112 1.93 16.47 2.14
N LYS A 113 2.31 17.76 2.15
CA LYS A 113 2.73 18.48 0.93
C LYS A 113 4.10 18.03 0.40
N ARG A 114 4.91 17.36 1.22
CA ARG A 114 6.23 16.89 0.83
C ARG A 114 6.09 15.65 -0.07
N SER A 115 6.81 15.65 -1.18
CA SER A 115 6.87 14.52 -2.09
C SER A 115 7.96 13.57 -1.65
N ALA A 116 7.60 12.48 -0.97
CA ALA A 116 8.51 11.37 -0.72
C ALA A 116 8.58 10.46 -1.96
N ILE A 117 9.71 9.79 -2.19
CA ILE A 117 9.85 8.85 -3.32
C ILE A 117 8.77 7.76 -3.24
N LEU A 118 8.51 7.27 -2.02
CA LEU A 118 7.49 6.25 -1.78
C LEU A 118 6.10 6.73 -2.17
N LYS A 119 5.73 7.97 -1.81
CA LYS A 119 4.45 8.59 -2.19
C LYS A 119 4.29 8.66 -3.70
N ILE A 120 5.34 9.07 -4.41
CA ILE A 120 5.34 9.15 -5.87
C ILE A 120 5.05 7.76 -6.45
N ILE A 121 5.78 6.72 -6.04
CA ILE A 121 5.57 5.36 -6.57
C ILE A 121 4.12 4.91 -6.36
N LEU A 122 3.55 5.14 -5.18
CA LEU A 122 2.19 4.73 -4.85
C LEU A 122 1.12 5.51 -5.64
N MET A 123 1.31 6.81 -5.85
CA MET A 123 0.39 7.64 -6.65
C MET A 123 0.40 7.28 -8.14
N TYR A 124 1.53 6.80 -8.67
CA TYR A 124 1.63 6.35 -10.07
C TYR A 124 1.04 4.95 -10.28
N GLU A 125 1.03 4.09 -9.26
CA GLU A 125 0.33 2.79 -9.31
C GLU A 125 -1.17 2.96 -9.60
N GLU A 126 -1.83 3.92 -8.94
CA GLU A 126 -3.26 4.17 -9.11
C GLU A 126 -3.60 4.61 -10.53
N LYS A 127 -2.83 5.55 -11.09
CA LYS A 127 -2.99 6.03 -12.47
C LYS A 127 -2.73 4.97 -13.53
N ALA A 128 -1.88 3.99 -13.23
CA ALA A 128 -1.63 2.86 -14.12
C ALA A 128 -2.78 1.86 -14.10
N ARG A 129 -3.38 1.59 -12.92
CA ARG A 129 -4.56 0.72 -12.81
C ARG A 129 -5.81 1.27 -13.48
N GLU A 130 -6.02 2.58 -13.45
CA GLU A 130 -7.12 3.24 -14.17
C GLU A 130 -7.01 3.08 -15.69
N GLN A 131 -5.80 2.84 -16.23
CA GLN A 131 -5.56 2.63 -17.67
C GLN A 131 -5.68 1.15 -18.10
N ASP A 132 -5.61 0.21 -17.15
CA ASP A 132 -5.61 -1.23 -17.39
C ASP A 132 -6.99 -1.90 -17.18
N GLU A 133 -8.05 -1.15 -16.88
CA GLU A 133 -9.42 -1.65 -16.98
C GLU A 133 -9.80 -1.91 -18.46
N LYS A 134 -9.22 -2.96 -19.06
CA LYS A 134 -9.72 -3.55 -20.29
C LYS A 134 -11.14 -4.04 -20.04
N PRO A 135 -12.09 -3.82 -20.98
CA PRO A 135 -13.45 -4.30 -20.83
C PRO A 135 -13.43 -5.81 -20.59
N ALA A 136 -14.00 -6.23 -19.46
CA ALA A 136 -14.16 -7.64 -19.11
C ALA A 136 -15.12 -8.29 -20.11
N GLY A 137 -14.56 -8.89 -21.15
CA GLY A 137 -15.27 -9.68 -22.15
C GLY A 137 -14.38 -10.79 -22.68
N PRO A 138 -14.93 -11.97 -23.03
CA PRO A 138 -14.16 -12.99 -23.73
C PRO A 138 -13.51 -12.36 -24.97
N PRO A 139 -12.23 -12.67 -25.28
CA PRO A 139 -11.59 -12.17 -26.48
C PRO A 139 -12.48 -12.46 -27.69
N PRO A 140 -12.68 -11.49 -28.61
CA PRO A 140 -13.52 -11.71 -29.77
C PRO A 140 -12.96 -12.91 -30.55
N LYS A 141 -13.84 -13.89 -30.82
CA LYS A 141 -13.46 -15.08 -31.57
C LYS A 141 -13.06 -14.61 -32.97
N LYS A 142 -11.80 -14.81 -33.34
CA LYS A 142 -11.35 -14.65 -34.72
C LYS A 142 -12.21 -15.56 -35.59
N VAL A 143 -12.95 -14.97 -36.52
CA VAL A 143 -13.77 -15.72 -37.48
C VAL A 143 -12.88 -16.11 -38.65
N ILE A 144 -13.20 -17.23 -39.32
CA ILE A 144 -12.42 -17.77 -40.44
C ILE A 144 -12.27 -16.75 -41.60
N SER A 145 -13.12 -15.72 -41.65
CA SER A 145 -13.01 -14.59 -42.57
C SER A 145 -11.83 -13.65 -42.31
N ASP A 146 -11.11 -13.79 -41.19
CA ASP A 146 -9.97 -12.94 -40.82
C ASP A 146 -8.59 -13.54 -41.15
N LEU A 147 -8.53 -14.70 -41.83
CA LEU A 147 -7.27 -15.24 -42.35
C LEU A 147 -7.01 -14.73 -43.79
N PRO A 148 -5.78 -14.26 -44.11
CA PRO A 148 -5.39 -13.89 -45.47
C PRO A 148 -5.30 -15.09 -46.41
#